data_AF-K1UCF4-F1
#
_entry.id   AF-K1UCF4-F1
#
_cell.length_a   1.000
_cell.length_b   1.000
_cell.length_c   1.000
_cell.angle_alpha   90.00
_cell.angle_beta   90.00
_cell.angle_gamma   90.00
#
_symmetry.space_group_name_H-M   'P 1'
#
loop_
_entity.id
_entity.type
_entity.pdbx_description
1 polymer ?
#
loop_
_entity_poly.entity_id
_entity_poly.type
_entity_poly.pdbx_seq_one_letter_code
_entity_poly.pdbx_strand_id
1 'polypeptide(L)' 'VMVLVNLKPAKLAGVLSEGMLLCAEDAEGNLSLMTPEKKMPAGAEIC' A
#
# COMPACT_ATOMS: atom_id res chain seq x y z
N VAL A 1 7.05 2.79 -1.73
CA VAL A 1 5.80 2.03 -1.54
C VAL A 1 4.70 3.02 -1.19
N MET A 2 3.48 2.76 -1.65
CA MET A 2 2.31 3.58 -1.33
C MET A 2 1.45 2.84 -0.30
N VAL A 3 0.95 3.57 0.71
CA VAL A 3 0.17 3.01 1.81
C VAL A 3 -1.05 3.87 2.06
N LEU A 4 -2.22 3.25 2.17
CA LEU A 4 -3.42 3.90 2.66
C LEU A 4 -3.43 3.84 4.19
N VAL A 5 -3.38 5.00 4.85
CA VAL A 5 -3.14 5.13 6.29
C VAL A 5 -4.36 5.60 7.09
N ASN A 6 -5.47 5.93 6.42
CA ASN A 6 -6.70 6.45 7.05
C ASN A 6 -7.79 5.38 7.22
N LEU A 7 -7.45 4.11 6.99
CA LEU A 7 -8.36 3.01 7.26
C LEU A 7 -8.38 2.69 8.75
N LYS A 8 -9.48 2.10 9.22
CA LYS A 8 -9.53 1.52 10.56
C LYS A 8 -8.55 0.34 10.61
N PRO A 9 -7.73 0.20 11.66
CA PRO A 9 -6.84 -0.94 11.80
C PRO A 9 -7.60 -2.27 11.73
N ALA A 10 -7.00 -3.26 11.08
CA ALA A 10 -7.61 -4.56 10.86
C ALA A 10 -6.69 -5.67 11.38
N LYS A 11 -7.24 -6.62 12.14
CA LYS A 11 -6.48 -7.77 12.62
C LYS A 11 -6.46 -8.87 11.56
N LEU A 12 -5.28 -9.18 11.03
CA LEU A 12 -5.06 -10.18 9.98
C LEU A 12 -4.18 -11.30 10.53
N ALA A 13 -4.72 -12.52 10.60
CA ALA A 13 -4.01 -13.69 11.13
C ALA A 13 -3.32 -13.47 12.50
N GLY A 14 -3.93 -12.67 13.38
CA GLY A 14 -3.38 -12.36 14.70
C GLY A 14 -2.54 -11.09 14.77
N VAL A 15 -2.10 -10.54 13.64
CA VAL A 15 -1.29 -9.32 13.53
C VAL A 15 -2.20 -8.11 13.28
N LEU A 16 -1.92 -6.97 13.93
CA LEU A 16 -2.65 -5.73 13.69
C LEU A 16 -2.06 -5.00 12.47
N SER A 17 -2.87 -4.81 11.44
CA SER A 17 -2.52 -4.05 10.23
C SER A 17 -2.99 -2.60 10.39
N GLU A 18 -2.03 -1.68 10.46
CA GLU A 18 -2.25 -0.22 10.61
C GLU A 18 -2.44 0.52 9.28
N GLY A 19 -2.45 -0.21 8.16
CA GLY A 19 -2.63 0.37 6.83
C GLY A 19 -2.77 -0.70 5.76
N MET A 20 -2.89 -0.24 4.51
CA MET A 20 -3.03 -1.09 3.34
C MET A 20 -2.00 -0.72 2.28
N LEU A 21 -1.22 -1.69 1.80
CA LEU A 21 -0.32 -1.49 0.67
C LEU A 21 -1.12 -1.45 -0.64
N LEU A 22 -0.82 -0.47 -1.49
CA LEU A 22 -1.46 -0.38 -2.80
C LEU A 22 -0.74 -1.26 -3.83
N CYS A 23 -1.53 -2.08 -4.53
CA CYS A 23 -1.08 -2.98 -5.58
C CYS A 23 -1.88 -2.73 -6.86
N ALA A 24 -1.25 -2.95 -8.00
CA ALA A 24 -1.92 -3.16 -9.27
C ALA A 24 -2.05 -4.67 -9.54
N GLU A 25 -3.18 -5.07 -10.13
CA GLU A 25 -3.43 -6.42 -10.62
C GLU A 25 -3.54 -6.35 -12.15
N ASP A 26 -2.86 -7.25 -12.86
CA ASP A 26 -3.01 -7.39 -14.31
C ASP A 26 -4.12 -8.39 -14.69
N ALA A 27 -4.35 -8.58 -15.99
CA ALA A 27 -5.40 -9.48 -16.48
C ALA A 27 -5.15 -10.97 -16.18
N GLU A 28 -3.93 -11.34 -15.78
CA GLU A 28 -3.55 -12.72 -15.44
C GLU A 28 -3.59 -12.96 -13.92
N GLY A 29 -3.93 -11.93 -13.13
CA GLY A 29 -3.97 -11.97 -11.67
C GLY A 29 -2.63 -11.76 -10.99
N ASN A 30 -1.60 -11.29 -11.71
CA ASN A 30 -0.33 -10.96 -11.09
C ASN A 30 -0.43 -9.63 -10.35
N LEU A 31 0.07 -9.62 -9.11
CA LEU A 31 0.07 -8.44 -8.25
C LEU A 31 1.45 -7.77 -8.24
N SER A 32 1.48 -6.44 -8.39
CA SER A 32 2.69 -5.63 -8.28
C SER A 32 2.48 -4.44 -7.34
N LEU A 33 3.47 -4.17 -6.49
CA LEU A 33 3.44 -3.05 -5.56
C LEU A 33 3.58 -1.71 -6.30
N MET A 34 2.70 -0.76 -5.99
CA MET A 34 2.83 0.59 -6.50
C MET A 34 4.03 1.30 -5.87
N THR A 35 4.85 1.92 -6.71
CA THR A 35 6.02 2.71 -6.30
C THR A 35 6.10 4.01 -7.09
N PRO A 36 6.56 5.11 -6.47
CA PRO A 36 6.78 6.36 -7.20
C PRO A 36 7.94 6.19 -8.19
N GLU A 37 7.82 6.80 -9.36
CA GLU A 37 8.86 6.75 -10.41
C GLU A 37 10.19 7.34 -9.92
N LYS A 38 10.13 8.37 -9.07
CA LYS A 38 11.29 9.07 -8.50
C LYS A 38 11.43 8.75 -7.01
N LYS A 39 12.65 8.84 -6.50
CA LYS A 39 12.89 8.78 -5.05
C LYS A 39 12.13 9.92 -4.36
N MET A 40 11.31 9.57 -3.39
CA MET A 40 10.54 10.49 -2.57
C MET A 40 10.86 10.26 -1.10
N PRO A 41 10.79 11.31 -0.25
CA PRO A 41 10.92 11.13 1.19
C PRO A 41 9.78 10.25 1.72
N ALA A 42 10.05 9.51 2.79
CA ALA A 42 9.02 8.75 3.48
C ALA A 42 7.93 9.70 4.02
N GLY A 43 6.66 9.32 3.87
CA GLY A 43 5.52 10.14 4.28
C GLY A 43 5.11 11.23 3.29
N ALA A 44 5.72 11.30 2.10
CA ALA A 44 5.20 12.15 1.03
C ALA A 44 3.74 11.79 0.70
N GLU A 45 2.86 12.80 0.69
CA GLU A 45 1.45 12.63 0.38
C GLU A 45 1.23 12.35 -1.10
N ILE A 46 0.19 11.56 -1.39
CA ILE A 46 -0.28 11.29 -2.75
C ILE A 46 -1.39 12.30 -3.02
N CYS A 47 -1.23 13.11 -4.06
CA CYS A 47 -2.17 14.15 -4.49
C CYS A 47 -2.80 13.84 -5.84
#